data_AF-A0A836QFN7-F1
#
_entry.id   AF-A0A836QFN7-F1
#
_cell.length_a   1.000
_cell.length_b   1.000
_cell.length_c   1.000
_cell.angle_alpha   90.00
_cell.angle_beta   90.00
_cell.angle_gamma   90.00
#
_symmetry.space_group_name_H-M   'P 1'
#
loop_
_entity.id
_entity.type
_entity.pdbx_description
1 polymer ?
#
loop_
_entity_poly.entity_id
_entity_poly.type
_entity_poly.pdbx_seq_one_letter_code
_entity_poly.pdbx_strand_id
1 'polypeptide(L)'
;MGVGAEPATHRRGPELWLNADSWRGQVRAEILDADGSSIARHGRDECVPAVIDSIDEPIRWTHNADLSSLLGHTVSIRFHILRAELYGFWFCDTRS
;
A
#
# COMPACT_ATOMS: atom_id res chain seq x y z
N MET A 1 18.14 18.75 -8.59
CA MET A 1 17.43 17.67 -7.88
C MET A 1 16.73 16.83 -8.92
N GLY A 2 17.28 15.66 -9.25
CA GLY A 2 16.70 14.79 -10.27
C GLY A 2 15.49 14.10 -9.68
N VAL A 3 14.29 14.46 -10.14
CA VAL A 3 13.13 13.58 -10.04
C VAL A 3 13.35 12.46 -11.04
N GLY A 4 14.12 11.46 -10.64
CA GLY A 4 14.14 10.18 -11.34
C GLY A 4 12.80 9.53 -11.06
N ALA A 5 11.81 9.77 -11.93
CA ALA A 5 10.67 8.87 -12.03
C ALA A 5 11.27 7.53 -12.45
N GLU A 6 11.41 6.60 -11.51
CA GLU A 6 11.63 5.19 -11.87
C GLU A 6 10.53 4.83 -12.87
N PRO A 7 10.87 4.16 -13.98
CA PRO A 7 9.86 3.75 -14.94
C PRO A 7 8.80 2.96 -14.19
N ALA A 8 7.53 3.33 -14.36
CA ALA A 8 6.42 2.63 -13.73
C ALA A 8 6.50 1.17 -14.16
N THR A 9 7.08 0.31 -13.31
CA THR A 9 7.01 -1.13 -13.47
C THR A 9 5.54 -1.46 -13.49
N HIS A 10 5.05 -1.90 -14.65
CA HIS A 10 3.66 -2.26 -14.85
C HIS A 10 3.28 -3.35 -13.85
N ARG A 11 2.69 -2.96 -12.72
CA ARG A 11 2.10 -3.92 -11.78
C ARG A 11 0.86 -4.48 -12.45
N ARG A 12 0.68 -5.80 -12.35
CA ARG A 12 -0.51 -6.48 -12.85
C ARG A 12 -1.36 -6.81 -11.63
N GLY A 13 -2.60 -6.35 -11.59
CA GLY A 13 -3.52 -6.61 -10.47
C GLY A 13 -3.87 -5.36 -9.67
N PRO A 14 -4.72 -5.50 -8.63
CA PRO A 14 -5.24 -4.37 -7.89
C PRO A 14 -4.14 -3.69 -7.08
N GLU A 15 -4.24 -2.37 -6.97
CA GLU A 15 -3.36 -1.56 -6.14
C GLU A 15 -4.15 -0.93 -5.00
N LEU A 16 -3.57 -0.88 -3.80
CA LEU A 16 -4.15 -0.17 -2.66
C LEU A 16 -3.65 1.28 -2.68
N TRP A 17 -4.57 2.22 -2.74
CA TRP A 17 -4.29 3.66 -2.75
C TRP A 17 -4.81 4.32 -1.48
N LEU A 18 -4.22 5.43 -1.10
CA LEU A 18 -4.63 6.19 0.07
C LEU A 18 -4.51 7.72 -0.09
N ASN A 19 -5.27 8.39 0.75
CA ASN A 19 -5.17 9.83 1.04
C ASN A 19 -4.64 9.99 2.45
N ALA A 20 -3.47 10.59 2.61
CA ALA A 20 -2.94 10.85 3.93
C ALA A 20 -2.03 12.08 3.96
N ASP A 21 -2.02 12.72 5.11
CA ASP A 21 -0.93 13.60 5.51
C ASP A 21 -0.10 12.91 6.59
N SER A 22 1.18 12.69 6.31
CA SER A 22 2.12 11.95 7.14
C SER A 22 3.49 12.63 7.21
N TRP A 23 3.54 13.95 6.96
CA TRP A 23 4.78 14.72 6.93
C TRP A 23 5.66 14.63 8.20
N ARG A 24 5.09 14.25 9.36
CA ARG A 24 5.81 14.03 10.64
C ARG A 24 6.03 12.56 11.00
N GLY A 25 5.67 11.64 10.13
CA GLY A 25 5.65 10.24 10.45
C GLY A 25 5.45 9.38 9.22
N GLN A 26 4.48 8.47 9.28
CA GLN A 26 4.27 7.49 8.21
C GLN A 26 2.93 6.79 8.33
N VAL A 27 2.46 6.32 7.18
CA VAL A 27 1.44 5.27 7.09
C VAL A 27 2.09 4.01 6.52
N ARG A 28 1.77 2.86 7.11
CA ARG A 28 2.03 1.54 6.54
C ARG A 28 0.72 0.77 6.46
N ALA A 29 0.60 -0.11 5.48
CA ALA A 29 -0.45 -1.10 5.42
C ALA A 29 0.09 -2.48 5.79
N GLU A 30 -0.82 -3.36 6.16
CA GLU A 30 -0.60 -4.79 6.37
C GLU A 30 -1.86 -5.49 5.84
N ILE A 31 -1.67 -6.58 5.09
CA ILE A 31 -2.79 -7.41 4.62
C ILE A 31 -2.86 -8.67 5.46
N LEU A 32 -4.06 -8.94 5.96
CA LEU A 32 -4.38 -10.09 6.78
C LEU A 32 -5.28 -11.06 6.03
N ASP A 33 -5.12 -12.35 6.27
CA ASP A 33 -6.04 -13.38 5.81
C ASP A 33 -7.37 -13.35 6.58
N ALA A 34 -8.25 -14.31 6.27
CA ALA A 34 -9.56 -14.44 6.90
C ALA A 34 -9.50 -14.73 8.41
N ASP A 35 -8.40 -15.29 8.90
CA ASP A 35 -8.16 -15.58 10.31
C ASP A 35 -7.48 -14.40 11.05
N GLY A 36 -7.18 -13.32 10.32
CA GLY A 36 -6.51 -12.13 10.86
C GLY A 36 -4.99 -12.28 10.96
N SER A 37 -4.40 -13.30 10.34
CA SER A 37 -2.96 -13.53 10.30
C SER A 37 -2.31 -12.77 9.15
N SER A 38 -1.09 -12.28 9.36
CA SER A 38 -0.34 -11.52 8.36
C SER A 38 0.00 -12.37 7.15
N ILE A 39 -0.29 -11.87 5.94
CA ILE A 39 0.07 -12.54 4.70
C ILE A 39 1.53 -12.24 4.36
N ALA A 40 2.31 -13.30 4.07
CA ALA A 40 3.71 -13.17 3.68
C ALA A 40 3.88 -12.17 2.51
N ARG A 41 4.93 -11.35 2.59
CA ARG A 41 5.24 -10.26 1.63
C ARG A 41 4.28 -9.06 1.65
N HIS A 42 3.23 -9.11 2.49
CA HIS A 42 2.25 -8.05 2.66
C HIS A 42 2.09 -7.67 4.15
N GLY A 43 3.10 -7.98 4.96
CA GLY A 43 3.16 -7.60 6.36
C GLY A 43 3.61 -6.15 6.54
N ARG A 44 3.46 -5.63 7.77
CA ARG A 44 3.80 -4.25 8.12
C ARG A 44 5.22 -3.85 7.69
N ASP A 45 6.19 -4.73 7.91
CA ASP A 45 7.61 -4.44 7.70
C ASP A 45 7.98 -4.54 6.21
N GLU A 46 7.22 -5.31 5.44
CA GLU A 46 7.29 -5.38 3.98
C GLU A 46 6.58 -4.23 3.29
N CYS A 47 5.71 -3.48 3.97
CA CYS A 47 5.16 -2.23 3.42
C CYS A 47 6.26 -1.16 3.33
N VAL A 48 6.42 -0.51 2.19
CA VAL A 48 7.23 0.69 2.10
C VAL A 48 6.47 1.81 2.83
N PRO A 49 7.09 2.52 3.81
CA PRO A 49 6.40 3.57 4.53
C PRO A 49 6.02 4.74 3.63
N ALA A 50 4.73 5.08 3.62
CA ALA A 50 4.22 6.29 2.98
C ALA A 50 4.53 7.49 3.88
N VAL A 51 5.48 8.32 3.44
CA VAL A 51 5.84 9.60 4.06
C VAL A 51 5.49 10.69 3.04
N ILE A 52 4.25 11.12 3.09
CA ILE A 52 3.56 11.88 2.05
C ILE A 52 2.67 12.98 2.64
N ASP A 53 2.33 13.95 1.80
CA ASP A 53 1.15 14.82 1.91
C ASP A 53 0.46 14.71 0.54
N SER A 54 -0.48 13.76 0.41
CA SER A 54 -1.08 13.40 -0.88
C SER A 54 -2.47 12.79 -0.73
N ILE A 55 -3.27 13.00 -1.78
CA ILE A 55 -4.62 12.44 -1.95
C ILE A 55 -4.69 11.42 -3.10
N ASP A 56 -3.55 10.88 -3.52
CA ASP A 56 -3.45 9.89 -4.59
C ASP A 56 -2.11 9.14 -4.51
N GLU A 57 -1.84 8.46 -3.40
CA GLU A 57 -0.60 7.69 -3.22
C GLU A 57 -0.85 6.18 -3.22
N PRO A 58 -0.14 5.39 -4.06
CA PRO A 58 -0.19 3.94 -3.98
C PRO A 58 0.68 3.42 -2.84
N ILE A 59 0.13 2.49 -2.06
CA ILE A 59 0.90 1.65 -1.14
C ILE A 59 1.83 0.75 -1.95
N ARG A 60 3.11 0.74 -1.58
CA ARG A 60 4.12 -0.14 -2.17
C ARG A 60 4.60 -1.16 -1.15
N TRP A 61 4.96 -2.34 -1.63
CA TRP A 61 5.58 -3.41 -0.87
C TRP A 61 7.01 -3.65 -1.36
N THR A 62 7.86 -4.17 -0.49
CA THR A 62 9.24 -4.54 -0.84
C THR A 62 9.27 -5.66 -1.89
N HIS A 63 10.42 -5.80 -2.57
CA HIS A 63 10.63 -6.82 -3.61
C HIS A 63 9.58 -6.81 -4.72
N ASN A 64 9.00 -5.65 -5.01
CA ASN A 64 7.97 -5.45 -6.02
C ASN A 64 6.78 -6.41 -5.88
N ALA A 65 6.39 -6.79 -4.65
CA ALA A 65 5.15 -7.53 -4.46
C ALA A 65 3.93 -6.71 -4.90
N ASP A 66 2.91 -7.39 -5.44
CA ASP A 66 1.62 -6.85 -5.85
C ASP A 66 0.49 -7.70 -5.26
N LEU A 67 -0.73 -7.19 -5.35
CA LEU A 67 -1.90 -7.84 -4.75
C LEU A 67 -2.58 -8.85 -5.69
N SER A 68 -1.99 -9.18 -6.84
CA SER A 68 -2.63 -10.10 -7.81
C SER A 68 -2.91 -11.48 -7.22
N SER A 69 -2.00 -11.97 -6.39
CA SER A 69 -2.13 -13.27 -5.69
C SER A 69 -3.27 -13.32 -4.67
N LEU A 70 -3.86 -12.17 -4.31
CA LEU A 70 -4.93 -12.07 -3.33
C LEU A 70 -6.32 -11.98 -3.96
N LEU A 71 -6.40 -11.95 -5.30
CA LEU A 71 -7.67 -11.94 -6.02
C LEU A 71 -8.50 -13.19 -5.68
N GLY A 72 -9.76 -12.98 -5.31
CA GLY A 72 -10.67 -14.05 -4.91
C GLY A 72 -10.52 -14.51 -3.45
N HIS A 73 -9.57 -13.94 -2.69
CA HIS A 73 -9.41 -14.21 -1.27
C HIS A 73 -10.07 -13.11 -0.42
N THR A 74 -10.74 -13.50 0.67
CA THR A 74 -11.17 -12.56 1.70
C THR A 74 -9.94 -12.09 2.47
N VAL A 75 -9.74 -10.78 2.53
CA VAL A 75 -8.61 -10.16 3.23
C VAL A 75 -9.09 -8.98 4.08
N SER A 76 -8.34 -8.65 5.11
CA SER A 76 -8.48 -7.40 5.86
C SER A 76 -7.25 -6.52 5.69
N ILE A 77 -7.46 -5.20 5.70
CA ILE A 77 -6.36 -4.23 5.69
C ILE A 77 -6.20 -3.68 7.10
N ARG A 78 -4.97 -3.72 7.63
CA ARG A 78 -4.59 -3.04 8.87
C ARG A 78 -3.65 -1.89 8.56
N PHE A 79 -4.06 -0.67 8.89
CA PHE A 79 -3.20 0.50 8.79
C PHE A 79 -2.42 0.71 10.09
N HIS A 80 -1.11 0.88 9.96
CA HIS A 80 -0.21 1.25 11.04
C HIS A 80 0.16 2.72 10.86
N ILE A 81 -0.46 3.58 11.67
CA ILE A 81 -0.36 5.04 11.54
C ILE A 81 0.52 5.58 12.67
N LEU A 82 1.58 6.30 12.31
CA LEU A 82 2.46 6.99 13.25
C LEU A 82 2.53 8.47 12.88
N ARG A 83 2.02 9.35 13.74
CA ARG A 83 2.03 10.82 13.55
C ARG A 83 1.57 11.24 12.13
N ALA A 84 0.45 10.68 11.71
CA ALA A 84 -0.14 10.88 10.40
C ALA A 84 -1.67 10.86 10.51
N GLU A 85 -2.33 11.44 9.52
CA GLU A 85 -3.77 11.45 9.34
C GLU A 85 -4.10 10.69 8.05
N LEU A 86 -4.93 9.65 8.15
CA LEU A 86 -5.43 8.89 7.01
C LEU A 86 -6.88 9.33 6.73
N TYR A 87 -7.12 9.91 5.56
CA TYR A 87 -8.42 10.45 5.20
C TYR A 87 -9.29 9.47 4.39
N GLY A 88 -8.66 8.54 3.67
CA GLY A 88 -9.36 7.56 2.85
C GLY A 88 -8.43 6.56 2.18
N PHE A 89 -8.99 5.47 1.69
CA PHE A 89 -8.29 4.44 0.94
C PHE A 89 -9.24 3.74 -0.03
N TRP A 90 -8.72 3.20 -1.13
CA TRP A 90 -9.47 2.43 -2.11
C TRP A 90 -8.57 1.46 -2.86
N PHE A 91 -9.20 0.49 -3.52
CA PHE A 91 -8.51 -0.32 -4.53
C PHE A 91 -8.72 0.31 -5.90
N CYS A 92 -7.63 0.50 -6.63
CA CYS A 92 -7.68 0.80 -8.05
C CYS A 92 -7.41 -0.47 -8.84
N ASP A 93 -8.24 -0.76 -9.83
CA ASP A 93 -7.96 -1.81 -10.81
C ASP A 93 -7.11 -1.21 -11.92
N THR A 94 -5.89 -1.71 -12.11
CA THR A 94 -5.11 -1.39 -13.30
C THR A 94 -5.69 -2.19 -14.47
N ARG A 95 -6.79 -1.70 -15.06
CA ARG A 95 -7.34 -2.29 -16.29
C ARG A 95 -6.27 -2.21 -17.38
N SER A 96 -5.83 -3.40 -17.83
CA SER A 96 -4.99 -3.62 -19.00
C SER A 96 -5.67 -3.19 -20.29
#